data_AF-A0A957L0V6-F1
#
_entry.id   AF-A0A957L0V6-F1
#
_cell.length_a   1.000
_cell.length_b   1.000
_cell.length_c   1.000
_cell.angle_alpha   90.00
_cell.angle_beta   90.00
_cell.angle_gamma   90.00
#
_symmetry.space_group_name_H-M   'P 1'
#
loop_
_entity.id
_entity.type
_entity.pdbx_description
1 polymer ?
#
loop_
_entity_poly.entity_id
_entity_poly.type
_entity_poly.pdbx_seq_one_letter_code
_entity_poly.pdbx_strand_id
1 'polypeptide(L)'
;LDETLVVPAGFFQPVRGFGLVWREQPGVKNALGWALAPETGLELTWQDSQPTELEAVRYLQLADATILRLSHAQQAGLWEAVP
;
A
#
# COMPACT_ATOMS: atom_id res chain seq x y z
N LEU A 1 -10.73 -1.22 -15.61
CA LEU A 1 -11.58 -2.34 -15.16
C LEU A 1 -11.49 -3.42 -16.22
N ASP A 2 -11.47 -4.69 -15.83
CA ASP A 2 -11.63 -5.79 -16.79
C ASP A 2 -13.09 -6.23 -16.75
N GLU A 3 -13.81 -5.89 -17.82
CA GLU A 3 -15.25 -6.06 -17.97
C GLU A 3 -15.69 -7.53 -18.09
N THR A 4 -14.73 -8.45 -18.29
CA THR A 4 -15.02 -9.89 -18.36
C THR A 4 -15.23 -10.52 -16.99
N LEU A 5 -14.84 -9.83 -15.91
CA LEU A 5 -14.99 -10.30 -14.55
C LEU A 5 -16.35 -9.91 -13.95
N VAL A 6 -17.12 -10.92 -13.52
CA VAL A 6 -18.38 -10.70 -12.81
C VAL A 6 -18.10 -10.35 -11.35
N VAL A 7 -18.33 -9.09 -11.00
CA VAL A 7 -18.15 -8.59 -9.63
C VAL A 7 -19.36 -8.99 -8.77
N PRO A 8 -19.17 -9.72 -7.65
CA PRO A 8 -20.26 -10.07 -6.75
C PRO A 8 -20.87 -8.82 -6.10
N ALA A 9 -22.16 -8.91 -5.72
CA ALA A 9 -22.85 -7.82 -5.05
C ALA A 9 -22.13 -7.40 -3.75
N GLY A 10 -21.93 -6.09 -3.57
CA GLY A 10 -21.25 -5.53 -2.39
C GLY A 10 -19.71 -5.54 -2.46
N PHE A 11 -19.13 -5.99 -3.58
CA PHE A 11 -17.69 -6.01 -3.78
C PHE A 11 -17.27 -5.12 -4.96
N PHE A 12 -15.96 -4.91 -5.07
CA PHE A 12 -15.33 -4.11 -6.10
C PHE A 12 -14.20 -4.88 -6.79
N GLN A 13 -14.00 -4.59 -8.07
CA GLN A 13 -12.82 -5.00 -8.80
C GLN A 13 -11.70 -3.96 -8.58
N PRO A 14 -10.52 -4.35 -8.10
CA PRO A 14 -9.40 -3.41 -8.02
C PRO A 14 -8.94 -3.00 -9.43
N VAL A 15 -8.58 -1.73 -9.65
CA VAL A 15 -8.55 -1.15 -11.00
C VAL A 15 -7.18 -0.75 -11.51
N ARG A 16 -6.33 -0.07 -10.69
CA ARG A 16 -5.03 0.47 -11.15
C ARG A 16 -3.92 -0.59 -11.05
N GLY A 17 -2.70 -0.19 -10.66
CA GLY A 17 -1.54 -1.07 -10.55
C GLY A 17 -1.79 -2.27 -9.64
N PHE A 18 -2.46 -2.07 -8.51
CA PHE A 18 -2.89 -3.18 -7.65
C PHE A 18 -3.90 -4.10 -8.36
N GLY A 19 -4.85 -3.54 -9.11
CA GLY A 19 -5.80 -4.30 -9.92
C GLY A 19 -5.16 -5.16 -11.00
N LEU A 20 -4.07 -4.69 -11.61
CA LEU A 20 -3.28 -5.48 -12.55
C LEU A 20 -2.72 -6.72 -11.87
N VAL A 21 -1.96 -6.53 -10.77
CA VAL A 21 -1.36 -7.64 -10.01
C VAL A 21 -2.43 -8.59 -9.48
N TRP A 22 -3.53 -8.07 -8.95
CA TRP A 22 -4.64 -8.89 -8.47
C TRP A 22 -5.24 -9.75 -9.59
N ARG A 23 -5.38 -9.25 -10.83
CA ARG A 23 -5.89 -10.04 -11.96
C ARG A 23 -4.86 -11.02 -12.52
N GLU A 24 -3.60 -10.60 -12.63
CA GLU A 24 -2.56 -11.34 -13.34
C GLU A 24 -1.78 -12.32 -12.47
N GLN A 25 -1.82 -12.19 -11.15
CA GLN A 25 -1.16 -13.08 -10.20
C GLN A 25 -2.22 -13.89 -9.43
N PRO A 26 -2.55 -15.12 -9.88
CA PRO A 26 -3.64 -15.91 -9.28
C PRO A 26 -3.49 -16.13 -7.76
N GLY A 27 -2.25 -16.26 -7.27
CA GLY A 27 -1.98 -16.39 -5.84
C GLY A 27 -2.45 -15.19 -5.02
N VAL A 28 -2.39 -13.98 -5.58
CA VAL A 28 -2.82 -12.74 -4.91
C VAL A 28 -4.35 -12.69 -4.81
N LYS A 29 -5.05 -12.91 -5.92
CA LYS A 29 -6.53 -12.94 -5.92
C LYS A 29 -7.09 -14.03 -5.02
N ASN A 30 -6.50 -15.22 -5.04
CA ASN A 30 -6.97 -16.34 -4.23
C ASN A 30 -6.77 -16.10 -2.72
N ALA A 31 -5.68 -15.43 -2.34
CA ALA A 31 -5.39 -15.13 -0.94
C ALA A 31 -6.25 -13.98 -0.40
N LEU A 32 -6.49 -12.94 -1.20
CA LEU A 32 -7.17 -11.71 -0.75
C LEU A 32 -8.67 -11.67 -1.02
N GLY A 33 -9.13 -12.36 -2.07
CA GLY A 33 -10.53 -12.26 -2.53
C GLY A 33 -10.83 -10.93 -3.21
N TRP A 34 -12.11 -10.57 -3.28
CA TRP A 34 -12.58 -9.32 -3.90
C TRP A 34 -12.38 -8.12 -2.98
N ALA A 35 -12.23 -6.92 -3.56
CA ALA A 35 -12.11 -5.70 -2.77
C ALA A 35 -13.44 -5.35 -2.08
N LEU A 36 -13.35 -4.91 -0.82
CA LEU A 36 -14.48 -4.50 0.00
C LEU A 36 -14.89 -3.02 -0.20
N ALA A 37 -14.01 -2.23 -0.82
CA ALA A 37 -14.22 -0.82 -1.08
C ALA A 37 -13.58 -0.42 -2.42
N PRO A 38 -14.03 0.68 -3.05
CA PRO A 38 -13.35 1.24 -4.22
C PRO A 38 -11.91 1.61 -3.90
N GLU A 39 -11.05 1.51 -4.91
CA GLU A 39 -9.68 2.02 -4.80
C GLU A 39 -9.71 3.54 -4.61
N THR A 40 -8.99 4.04 -3.59
CA THR A 40 -8.90 5.47 -3.27
C THR A 40 -7.45 5.94 -3.35
N GLY A 41 -7.25 7.18 -3.79
CA GLY A 41 -5.95 7.84 -3.74
C GLY A 41 -5.70 8.40 -2.34
N LEU A 42 -4.45 8.37 -1.90
CA LEU A 42 -4.01 9.00 -0.66
C LEU A 42 -2.91 10.00 -0.98
N GLU A 43 -3.07 11.24 -0.56
CA GLU A 43 -1.99 12.22 -0.57
C GLU A 43 -1.13 12.03 0.67
N LEU A 44 0.16 11.79 0.46
CA LEU A 44 1.14 11.59 1.51
C LEU A 44 2.31 12.54 1.30
N THR A 45 2.79 13.12 2.39
CA THR A 45 4.10 13.79 2.39
C THR A 45 5.15 12.78 2.81
N TRP A 46 6.29 12.77 2.12
CA TRP A 46 7.38 11.85 2.46
C TRP A 46 8.72 12.57 2.49
N GLN A 47 9.62 12.06 3.32
CA GLN A 47 10.99 12.56 3.46
C GLN A 47 11.96 11.40 3.66
N ASP A 48 13.04 11.37 2.88
CA ASP A 48 14.14 10.42 3.09
C ASP A 48 15.17 10.99 4.08
N SER A 49 15.78 10.12 4.88
CA SER A 49 16.89 10.48 5.76
C SER A 49 18.10 10.94 4.96
N GLN A 50 18.99 11.69 5.61
CA GLN A 50 20.23 12.10 4.96
C GLN A 50 21.07 10.85 4.64
N PRO A 51 21.72 10.78 3.47
CA PRO A 51 22.54 9.62 3.08
C PRO A 51 23.70 9.31 4.03
N THR A 52 24.04 10.24 4.93
CA THR A 52 25.09 10.11 5.93
C THR A 52 24.68 9.31 7.17
N GLU A 53 23.39 8.98 7.31
CA GLU A 53 22.93 8.11 8.39
C GLU A 53 23.30 6.64 8.12
N LEU A 54 23.65 5.90 9.18
CA LEU A 54 24.01 4.48 9.10
C LEU A 54 22.85 3.60 8.59
N GLU A 55 21.62 4.09 8.71
CA GLU A 55 20.41 3.45 8.20
C GLU A 55 19.67 4.41 7.27
N ALA A 56 19.34 3.94 6.06
CA ALA A 56 18.41 4.64 5.19
C ALA A 56 16.99 4.50 5.76
N VAL A 57 16.38 5.63 6.09
CA VAL A 57 15.05 5.72 6.69
C VAL A 57 14.18 6.60 5.82
N ARG A 58 12.91 6.23 5.66
CA ARG A 58 11.89 7.08 5.05
C ARG A 58 10.82 7.40 6.06
N TYR A 59 10.40 8.66 6.10
CA TYR A 59 9.27 9.11 6.88
C TYR A 59 8.09 9.36 5.95
N LEU A 60 6.90 8.89 6.34
CA LEU A 60 5.63 9.20 5.66
C LEU A 60 4.73 9.92 6.66
N GLN A 61 4.25 11.10 6.31
CA GLN A 61 3.20 11.78 7.06
C GLN A 61 1.84 11.47 6.43
N LEU A 62 0.95 10.90 7.24
CA LEU A 62 -0.44 10.64 6.90
C LEU A 62 -1.28 11.93 7.05
N ALA A 63 -2.51 11.91 6.52
CA ALA A 63 -3.42 13.05 6.54
C ALA A 63 -3.84 13.51 7.95
N ASP A 64 -3.77 12.61 8.94
CA ASP A 64 -4.04 12.90 10.36
C ASP A 64 -2.79 13.41 11.12
N ALA A 65 -1.73 13.77 10.39
CA ALA A 65 -0.42 14.17 10.87
C ALA A 65 0.41 13.06 11.55
N THR A 66 -0.08 11.82 11.60
CA THR A 66 0.72 10.67 12.05
C THR A 66 1.94 10.50 11.15
N ILE A 67 3.14 10.39 11.74
CA ILE A 67 4.38 10.11 11.01
C ILE A 67 4.73 8.64 11.16
N LEU A 68 4.80 7.93 10.04
CA LEU A 68 5.32 6.57 9.98
C LEU A 68 6.81 6.59 9.64
N ARG A 69 7.62 5.86 10.42
CA ARG A 69 9.03 5.60 10.13
C ARG A 69 9.19 4.24 9.44
N LEU A 70 9.83 4.24 8.27
CA LEU A 70 10.16 3.05 7.49
C LEU A 70 11.68 2.88 7.49
N SER A 71 12.17 1.74 7.96
CA SER A 71 13.59 1.49 8.07
C SER A 71 13.97 0.19 7.35
N HIS A 72 15.12 0.20 6.67
CA HIS A 72 15.57 -0.93 5.84
C HIS A 72 16.49 -1.90 6.61
N ALA A 73 16.99 -1.55 7.80
CA ALA A 73 17.91 -2.42 8.52
C ALA A 73 17.17 -3.47 9.37
N GLN A 74 17.51 -4.76 9.16
CA GLN A 74 17.26 -5.94 10.01
C GLN A 74 15.80 -6.21 10.50
N GLN A 75 14.86 -5.32 10.20
CA GLN A 75 13.45 -5.30 10.63
C GLN A 75 12.56 -4.78 9.47
N ALA A 76 12.88 -5.16 8.22
CA ALA A 76 12.05 -4.80 7.07
C ALA A 76 10.57 -5.19 7.34
N GLY A 77 9.68 -4.21 7.31
CA GLY A 77 8.24 -4.39 7.55
C GLY A 77 7.70 -3.92 8.90
N LEU A 78 8.54 -3.36 9.78
CA LEU A 78 8.04 -2.67 10.98
C LEU A 78 7.74 -1.20 10.69
N TRP A 79 6.54 -0.78 11.08
CA TRP A 79 6.05 0.58 11.00
C TRP A 79 5.93 1.10 12.42
N GLU A 80 6.61 2.21 12.72
CA GLU A 80 6.46 2.89 14.01
C GLU A 80 5.87 4.28 13.80
N ALA A 81 4.84 4.59 14.58
CA ALA A 81 4.32 5.94 14.66
C ALA A 81 5.27 6.77 15.52
N VAL A 82 5.84 7.82 14.93
CA VAL A 82 6.73 8.75 15.62
C VAL A 82 5.88 9.88 16.22
N PRO A 83 6.02 10.17 17.53
CA PRO A 83 5.31 11.26 18.20
C PRO A 83 5.80 12.65 17.76
#